data_AF-A0A7W0GLV6-F1
#
_entry.id   AF-A0A7W0GLV6-F1
#
_cell.length_a   1.000
_cell.length_b   1.000
_cell.length_c   1.000
_cell.angle_alpha   90.00
_cell.angle_beta   90.00
_cell.angle_gamma   90.00
#
_symmetry.space_group_name_H-M   'P 1'
#
loop_
_entity.id
_entity.type
_entity.pdbx_description
1 polymer ?
#
loop_
_entity_poly.entity_id
_entity_poly.type
_entity_poly.pdbx_seq_one_letter_code
_entity_poly.pdbx_strand_id
1 'polypeptide(L)'
;MSDSLQKYWTKRNFGITSEPKGVVTRPGKALGFVIQKHAARRLHYDFRLELDGTLKSWAVPKGPSLDPADKRMAVHVEDHPLAYATFEGVIPPGQYGAGTVIVWDRGVWIPTGDAQDGYRQGKLKFELQGEKLQGRWTLVRMRGRGNERQEPWLLIKERDETARPAAEYEVTEALPDSVNANNGAPVAAKPVTRRVGVKKTSKERNVDSTPLPGGARHAKLPLALAPQLATLASSAPTQGDWIYEIKFDGYRMLARIDGGDIRLFTRRGHDWTSKLKHLLPSIAGLNLPNGWIDGEIVIESGQGRTDFQALQNAFDASATGDIHYVVFDLPYYAENDLRQVPLHERRNLLRQLMSGNESSTLKFSEDFEADAGSLLEAACRLRLEGVIGKRADSSYVSARSPTWIKLKCTQRQEFVIGGYTDPKGSRTGIGSLLLGVHDAQGRLLYSGNVGTGFDHKTLNDLHAKLSAMKTSKPPFHQLPTSIKGHWVSPKLVAEVSFGEWTSDGRIRHSVFHGLRTDK
;
A
#
# COMPACT_ATOMS: atom_id res chain seq x y z
N MET A 1 11.34 15.76 35.96
CA MET A 1 11.39 15.68 34.49
C MET A 1 11.06 14.24 34.14
N SER A 2 10.00 14.01 33.35
CA SER A 2 9.72 12.66 32.83
C SER A 2 10.93 12.18 32.06
N ASP A 3 11.41 10.99 32.37
CA ASP A 3 12.64 10.44 31.81
C ASP A 3 12.42 10.04 30.35
N SER A 4 12.69 10.97 29.43
CA SER A 4 12.41 10.83 27.98
C SER A 4 13.09 9.61 27.36
N LEU A 5 14.18 9.11 27.97
CA LEU A 5 14.92 7.92 27.54
C LEU A 5 14.44 6.63 28.22
N GLN A 6 13.47 6.65 29.11
CA GLN A 6 13.06 5.46 29.86
C GLN A 6 12.55 4.35 28.94
N LYS A 7 11.78 4.68 27.89
CA LYS A 7 11.36 3.71 26.87
C LYS A 7 12.55 3.13 26.10
N TYR A 8 13.58 3.94 25.85
CA TYR A 8 14.80 3.49 25.20
C TYR A 8 15.55 2.48 26.08
N TRP A 9 15.76 2.80 27.36
CA TRP A 9 16.46 1.91 28.28
C TRP A 9 15.73 0.59 28.52
N THR A 10 14.40 0.60 28.69
CA THR A 10 13.62 -0.62 28.92
C THR A 10 13.65 -1.59 27.72
N LYS A 11 13.88 -1.07 26.51
CA LYS A 11 13.92 -1.88 25.28
C LYS A 11 15.30 -2.49 24.99
N ARG A 12 16.38 -2.06 25.66
CA ARG A 12 17.75 -2.54 25.39
C ARG A 12 18.33 -3.28 26.59
N ASN A 13 19.10 -4.32 26.29
CA ASN A 13 20.01 -4.92 27.26
C ASN A 13 21.45 -4.47 26.98
N PHE A 14 21.91 -3.43 27.68
CA PHE A 14 23.25 -2.85 27.51
C PHE A 14 24.40 -3.76 27.96
N GLY A 15 24.11 -4.94 28.55
CA GLY A 15 25.11 -5.98 28.75
C GLY A 15 25.36 -6.82 27.49
N ILE A 16 24.51 -6.70 26.46
CA ILE A 16 24.59 -7.47 25.21
C ILE A 16 24.78 -6.56 24.00
N THR A 17 24.00 -5.48 23.89
CA THR A 17 24.13 -4.53 22.77
C THR A 17 25.30 -3.57 22.98
N SER A 18 25.98 -3.20 21.89
CA SER A 18 27.00 -2.14 21.88
C SER A 18 26.41 -0.73 21.78
N GLU A 19 25.08 -0.63 21.71
CA GLU A 19 24.38 0.65 21.69
C GLU A 19 24.66 1.48 22.96
N PRO A 20 24.87 2.80 22.86
CA PRO A 20 25.16 3.63 24.00
C PRO A 20 23.92 3.79 24.90
N LYS A 21 24.05 3.49 26.19
CA LYS A 21 22.99 3.75 27.18
C LYS A 21 22.63 5.24 27.22
N GLY A 22 23.66 6.09 27.19
CA GLY A 22 23.55 7.55 27.14
C GLY A 22 22.76 8.18 28.30
N VAL A 23 22.68 9.50 28.29
CA VAL A 23 21.89 10.32 29.21
C VAL A 23 21.25 11.48 28.44
N VAL A 24 20.22 12.10 29.01
CA VAL A 24 19.70 13.37 28.50
C VAL A 24 20.74 14.46 28.77
N THR A 25 21.15 15.19 27.73
CA THR A 25 22.16 16.25 27.83
C THR A 25 21.54 17.61 27.55
N ARG A 26 22.22 18.70 27.94
CA ARG A 26 21.76 20.04 27.55
C ARG A 26 21.89 20.21 26.03
N PRO A 27 20.88 20.80 25.35
CA PRO A 27 20.95 21.02 23.91
C PRO A 27 22.13 21.93 23.53
N GLY A 28 22.76 21.63 22.40
CA GLY A 28 23.82 22.45 21.83
C GLY A 28 23.29 23.79 21.27
N LYS A 29 24.20 24.73 20.94
CA LYS A 29 23.82 25.98 20.23
C LYS A 29 23.33 25.71 18.79
N ALA A 30 23.79 24.63 18.18
CA ALA A 30 23.33 24.14 16.88
C ALA A 30 22.68 22.77 17.09
N LEU A 31 21.48 22.57 16.53
CA LEU A 31 20.73 21.33 16.70
C LEU A 31 21.22 20.29 15.68
N GLY A 32 21.75 19.17 16.17
CA GLY A 32 22.23 18.09 15.31
C GLY A 32 21.09 17.29 14.69
N PHE A 33 21.30 16.74 13.50
CA PHE A 33 20.50 15.64 12.98
C PHE A 33 21.38 14.48 12.57
N VAL A 34 20.79 13.29 12.56
CA VAL A 34 21.44 12.08 12.06
C VAL A 34 20.42 11.24 11.32
N ILE A 35 20.87 10.57 10.27
CA ILE A 35 20.13 9.53 9.58
C ILE A 35 20.97 8.26 9.64
N GLN A 36 20.44 7.22 10.27
CA GLN A 36 21.12 5.93 10.34
C GLN A 36 20.47 4.94 9.37
N LYS A 37 21.26 4.31 8.50
CA LYS A 37 20.80 3.20 7.67
C LYS A 37 20.89 1.93 8.49
N HIS A 38 19.75 1.30 8.72
CA HIS A 38 19.60 0.17 9.61
C HIS A 38 19.16 -1.07 8.83
N ALA A 39 20.11 -1.97 8.58
CA ALA A 39 19.89 -3.30 8.00
C ALA A 39 19.47 -4.28 9.11
N ALA A 40 18.25 -4.09 9.63
CA ALA A 40 17.58 -5.02 10.55
C ALA A 40 16.92 -6.16 9.75
N ARG A 41 15.79 -6.72 10.24
CA ARG A 41 14.95 -7.65 9.45
C ARG A 41 14.55 -7.07 8.10
N ARG A 42 14.31 -5.76 8.04
CA ARG A 42 14.14 -4.97 6.82
C ARG A 42 15.03 -3.73 6.90
N LEU A 43 15.55 -3.34 5.74
CA LEU A 43 16.29 -2.09 5.59
C LEU A 43 15.36 -0.91 5.83
N HIS A 44 15.77 0.01 6.69
CA HIS A 44 15.10 1.30 6.89
C HIS A 44 16.14 2.36 7.25
N TYR A 45 15.70 3.62 7.26
CA TYR A 45 16.52 4.76 7.64
C TYR A 45 15.91 5.42 8.87
N ASP A 46 16.63 5.40 9.98
CA ASP A 46 16.21 6.11 11.19
C ASP A 46 16.57 7.59 11.05
N PHE A 47 15.58 8.41 10.77
CA PHE A 47 15.68 9.87 10.71
C PHE A 47 15.55 10.45 12.12
N ARG A 48 16.52 11.25 12.56
CA ARG A 48 16.54 11.75 13.95
C ARG A 48 16.94 13.21 14.03
N LEU A 49 16.19 13.97 14.83
CA LEU A 49 16.44 15.40 15.11
C LEU A 49 16.74 15.59 16.60
N GLU A 50 17.82 16.31 16.91
CA GLU A 50 18.08 16.78 18.28
C GLU A 50 17.01 17.78 18.71
N LEU A 51 16.28 17.46 19.78
CA LEU A 51 15.33 18.35 20.43
C LEU A 51 15.16 17.95 21.91
N ASP A 52 15.14 18.94 22.80
CA ASP A 52 14.99 18.76 24.25
C ASP A 52 16.03 17.79 24.86
N GLY A 53 17.27 17.84 24.39
CA GLY A 53 18.38 17.04 24.94
C GLY A 53 18.39 15.56 24.54
N THR A 54 17.57 15.20 23.56
CA THR A 54 17.41 13.83 23.02
C THR A 54 17.28 13.87 21.50
N LEU A 55 17.39 12.70 20.86
CA LEU A 55 17.10 12.50 19.45
C LEU A 55 15.64 12.05 19.28
N LYS A 56 14.77 12.95 18.80
CA LYS A 56 13.42 12.59 18.33
C LYS A 56 13.59 11.76 17.08
N SER A 57 12.96 10.59 17.04
CA SER A 57 13.38 9.52 16.13
C SER A 57 12.22 8.93 15.34
N TRP A 58 12.43 8.76 14.04
CA TRP A 58 11.46 8.18 13.13
C TRP A 58 12.11 7.14 12.22
N ALA A 59 11.54 5.94 12.14
CA ALA A 59 11.92 4.96 11.14
C ALA A 59 11.27 5.32 9.79
N VAL A 60 12.09 5.49 8.75
CA VAL A 60 11.67 5.82 7.37
C VAL A 60 12.00 4.62 6.48
N PRO A 61 11.05 3.69 6.22
CA PRO A 61 11.35 2.42 5.55
C PRO A 61 11.95 2.58 4.16
N LYS A 62 11.44 3.51 3.35
CA LYS A 62 11.97 3.78 2.00
C LYS A 62 13.10 4.82 1.99
N GLY A 63 13.58 5.25 3.15
CA GLY A 63 14.53 6.35 3.28
C GLY A 63 14.00 7.71 2.82
N PRO A 64 14.81 8.77 3.01
CA PRO A 64 14.52 10.11 2.51
C PRO A 64 14.55 10.16 0.98
N SER A 65 13.77 11.06 0.38
CA SER A 65 13.77 11.33 -1.07
C SER A 65 13.96 12.82 -1.32
N LEU A 66 14.71 13.15 -2.37
CA LEU A 66 14.85 14.53 -2.83
C LEU A 66 13.65 14.98 -3.70
N ASP A 67 12.69 14.09 -3.98
CA ASP A 67 11.50 14.40 -4.77
C ASP A 67 10.39 14.98 -3.88
N PRO A 68 9.94 16.22 -4.13
CA PRO A 68 8.81 16.80 -3.40
C PRO A 68 7.48 16.07 -3.60
N ALA A 69 7.34 15.22 -4.62
CA ALA A 69 6.18 14.37 -4.85
C ALA A 69 6.14 13.16 -3.89
N ASP A 70 7.30 12.74 -3.38
CA ASP A 70 7.42 11.61 -2.48
C ASP A 70 7.11 12.00 -1.04
N LYS A 71 6.01 11.45 -0.52
CA LYS A 71 5.65 11.56 0.89
C LYS A 71 6.15 10.33 1.64
N ARG A 72 7.38 10.40 2.15
CA ARG A 72 8.03 9.26 2.82
C ARG A 72 7.43 9.08 4.22
N MET A 73 6.85 7.90 4.47
CA MET A 73 6.32 7.55 5.79
C MET A 73 7.43 7.55 6.83
N ALA A 74 7.19 8.21 7.97
CA ALA A 74 8.10 8.33 9.09
C ALA A 74 7.40 7.86 10.37
N VAL A 75 7.74 6.65 10.82
CA VAL A 75 7.11 6.03 11.99
C VAL A 75 7.83 6.48 13.25
N HIS A 76 7.13 7.19 14.14
CA HIS A 76 7.72 7.71 15.36
C HIS A 76 8.07 6.58 16.34
N VAL A 77 9.34 6.51 16.75
CA VAL A 77 9.85 5.53 17.72
C VAL A 77 10.28 6.23 19.01
N GLU A 78 10.79 5.49 20.00
CA GLU A 78 11.29 6.10 21.23
C GLU A 78 12.45 7.08 20.97
N ASP A 79 12.58 8.08 21.85
CA ASP A 79 13.70 9.02 21.82
C ASP A 79 15.02 8.29 22.11
N HIS A 80 16.10 8.71 21.46
CA HIS A 80 17.43 8.13 21.65
C HIS A 80 18.36 9.15 22.34
N PRO A 81 19.38 8.70 23.09
CA PRO A 81 20.36 9.61 23.66
C PRO A 81 21.19 10.28 22.55
N LEU A 82 21.69 11.51 22.78
CA LEU A 82 22.52 12.19 21.77
C LEU A 82 23.78 11.39 21.39
N ALA A 83 24.33 10.63 22.34
CA ALA A 83 25.47 9.73 22.09
C ALA A 83 25.18 8.65 21.03
N TYR A 84 23.90 8.35 20.74
CA TYR A 84 23.50 7.43 19.69
C TYR A 84 23.76 7.97 18.29
N ALA A 85 23.90 9.28 18.11
CA ALA A 85 24.09 9.90 16.81
C ALA A 85 25.37 9.47 16.09
N THR A 86 26.37 9.00 16.83
CA THR A 86 27.65 8.53 16.27
C THR A 86 27.75 7.00 16.25
N PHE A 87 26.70 6.28 16.67
CA PHE A 87 26.73 4.83 16.75
C PHE A 87 26.70 4.19 15.36
N GLU A 88 27.70 3.34 15.11
CA GLU A 88 27.75 2.36 14.02
C GLU A 88 28.17 1.01 14.59
N GLY A 89 27.57 -0.07 14.07
CA GLY A 89 27.89 -1.41 14.52
C GLY A 89 26.80 -2.42 14.24
N VAL A 90 26.97 -3.61 14.80
CA VAL A 90 25.99 -4.71 14.69
C VAL A 90 25.30 -4.87 16.04
N ILE A 91 23.98 -4.68 16.05
CA ILE A 91 23.11 -5.00 17.17
C ILE A 91 22.88 -6.52 17.15
N PRO A 92 23.27 -7.27 18.21
CA PRO A 92 23.26 -8.73 18.18
C PRO A 92 21.88 -9.35 17.94
N PRO A 93 21.80 -10.55 17.32
CA PRO A 93 20.54 -11.27 17.16
C PRO A 93 19.79 -11.44 18.50
N GLY A 94 18.45 -11.35 18.44
CA GLY A 94 17.59 -11.45 19.62
C GLY A 94 17.50 -10.17 20.46
N GLN A 95 18.30 -9.15 20.17
CA GLN A 95 18.12 -7.81 20.74
C GLN A 95 17.06 -7.02 19.95
N TYR A 96 16.43 -6.05 20.62
CA TYR A 96 15.51 -5.11 19.98
C TYR A 96 16.27 -4.28 18.94
N GLY A 97 15.84 -4.33 17.69
CA GLY A 97 16.55 -3.68 16.58
C GLY A 97 17.80 -4.45 16.10
N ALA A 98 17.86 -5.78 16.27
CA ALA A 98 18.97 -6.57 15.73
C ALA A 98 19.21 -6.30 14.24
N GLY A 99 20.46 -6.00 13.89
CA GLY A 99 20.81 -5.52 12.55
C GLY A 99 22.14 -4.77 12.50
N THR A 100 22.59 -4.44 11.29
CA THR A 100 23.74 -3.55 11.10
C THR A 100 23.26 -2.11 11.00
N VAL A 101 23.88 -1.22 11.76
CA VAL A 101 23.59 0.22 11.76
C VAL A 101 24.82 0.97 11.27
N ILE A 102 24.62 1.85 10.29
CA ILE A 102 25.62 2.84 9.86
C ILE A 102 25.02 4.25 9.95
N VAL A 103 25.85 5.25 10.17
CA VAL A 103 25.50 6.67 10.04
C VAL A 103 25.51 7.02 8.56
N TRP A 104 24.33 7.09 7.96
CA TRP A 104 24.15 7.34 6.53
C TRP A 104 24.25 8.82 6.19
N ASP A 105 23.76 9.71 7.04
CA ASP A 105 23.92 11.15 6.91
C ASP A 105 23.93 11.82 8.28
N ARG A 106 24.55 12.99 8.38
CA ARG A 106 24.58 13.80 9.61
C ARG A 106 24.81 15.26 9.27
N GLY A 107 24.42 16.12 10.19
CA GLY A 107 24.71 17.54 10.08
C GLY A 107 23.92 18.36 11.07
N VAL A 108 23.63 19.60 10.69
CA VAL A 108 22.80 20.52 11.48
C VAL A 108 21.43 20.66 10.82
N TRP A 109 20.39 20.75 11.64
CA TRP A 109 19.05 21.14 11.16
C TRP A 109 18.67 22.50 11.73
N ILE A 110 18.03 23.33 10.90
CA ILE A 110 17.62 24.69 11.25
C ILE A 110 16.09 24.74 11.22
N PRO A 111 15.41 24.80 12.38
CA PRO A 111 13.96 24.91 12.42
C PRO A 111 13.49 26.25 11.83
N THR A 112 12.41 26.20 11.06
CA THR A 112 11.64 27.39 10.70
C THR A 112 10.65 27.69 11.82
N GLY A 113 10.92 28.74 12.60
CA GLY A 113 10.12 29.09 13.78
C GLY A 113 10.54 28.30 15.03
N ASP A 114 9.66 28.20 16.02
CA ASP A 114 9.93 27.49 17.26
C ASP A 114 9.83 25.96 17.07
N ALA A 115 10.95 25.26 17.32
CA ALA A 115 11.04 23.82 17.14
C ALA A 115 10.17 23.03 18.12
N GLN A 116 10.03 23.49 19.36
CA GLN A 116 9.28 22.78 20.40
C GLN A 116 7.78 22.84 20.09
N ASP A 117 7.30 24.02 19.68
CA ASP A 117 5.92 24.24 19.25
C ASP A 117 5.63 23.50 17.95
N GLY A 118 6.52 23.57 16.96
CA GLY A 118 6.36 22.82 15.70
C GLY A 118 6.27 21.32 15.93
N TYR A 119 7.13 20.77 16.80
CA TYR A 119 7.06 19.36 17.19
C TYR A 119 5.75 19.03 17.90
N ARG A 120 5.35 19.81 18.91
CA ARG A 120 4.11 19.62 19.68
C ARG A 120 2.85 19.68 18.82
N GLN A 121 2.81 20.62 17.88
CA GLN A 121 1.69 20.77 16.93
C GLN A 121 1.68 19.69 15.84
N GLY A 122 2.78 18.93 15.71
CA GLY A 122 2.91 17.90 14.70
C GLY A 122 3.24 18.45 13.32
N LYS A 123 3.95 19.57 13.24
CA LYS A 123 4.40 20.14 11.97
C LYS A 123 5.72 20.87 12.17
N LEU A 124 6.81 20.19 11.82
CA LEU A 124 8.15 20.77 11.78
C LEU A 124 8.48 21.12 10.33
N LYS A 125 8.86 22.38 10.12
CA LYS A 125 9.52 22.83 8.90
C LYS A 125 10.95 23.16 9.24
N PHE A 126 11.90 22.72 8.43
CA PHE A 126 13.31 22.92 8.72
C PHE A 126 14.17 22.82 7.48
N GLU A 127 15.38 23.34 7.58
CA GLU A 127 16.45 23.13 6.61
C GLU A 127 17.43 22.09 7.16
N LEU A 128 17.88 21.17 6.31
CA LEU A 128 18.99 20.26 6.61
C LEU A 128 20.26 20.80 5.96
N GLN A 129 21.35 20.79 6.72
CA GLN A 129 22.70 21.06 6.26
C GLN A 129 23.54 19.82 6.57
N GLY A 130 23.31 18.77 5.78
CA GLY A 130 23.96 17.47 5.88
C GLY A 130 25.08 17.25 4.89
N GLU A 131 25.79 16.15 5.08
CA GLU A 131 26.78 15.66 4.11
C GLU A 131 26.09 15.17 2.83
N LYS A 132 24.88 14.57 2.94
CA LYS A 132 24.11 14.07 1.80
C LYS A 132 22.82 14.84 1.54
N LEU A 133 22.04 15.12 2.59
CA LEU A 133 20.79 15.85 2.44
C LEU A 133 20.98 17.33 2.75
N GLN A 134 20.49 18.15 1.82
CA GLN A 134 20.50 19.60 1.95
C GLN A 134 19.10 20.17 1.69
N GLY A 135 18.93 21.45 2.00
CA GLY A 135 17.73 22.22 1.70
C GLY A 135 16.57 21.99 2.67
N ARG A 136 15.38 22.40 2.28
CA ARG A 136 14.17 22.48 3.10
C ARG A 136 13.36 21.20 3.08
N TRP A 137 12.82 20.86 4.24
CA TRP A 137 12.04 19.66 4.53
C TRP A 137 10.86 20.00 5.46
N THR A 138 9.84 19.15 5.39
CA THR A 138 8.71 19.16 6.32
C THR A 138 8.57 17.77 6.93
N LEU A 139 8.43 17.73 8.25
CA LEU A 139 7.98 16.56 9.00
C LEU A 139 6.61 16.87 9.59
N VAL A 140 5.57 16.20 9.11
CA VAL A 140 4.18 16.46 9.51
C VAL A 140 3.52 15.23 10.10
N ARG A 141 2.97 15.39 11.30
CA ARG A 141 2.18 14.41 12.04
C ARG A 141 0.74 14.47 11.57
N MET A 142 0.19 13.33 11.21
CA MET A 142 -1.21 13.24 10.82
C MET A 142 -2.08 13.21 12.07
N ARG A 143 -3.08 14.09 12.15
CA ARG A 143 -4.05 14.08 13.26
C ARG A 143 -4.98 12.88 13.11
N GLY A 144 -4.98 12.02 14.13
CA GLY A 144 -5.89 10.90 14.27
C GLY A 144 -7.32 11.29 14.67
N ARG A 145 -8.22 10.31 14.71
CA ARG A 145 -9.51 10.40 15.43
C ARG A 145 -9.44 9.47 16.65
N GLY A 146 -9.12 10.04 17.81
CA GLY A 146 -9.38 9.51 19.17
C GLY A 146 -9.00 8.05 19.48
N ASN A 147 -8.07 7.87 20.43
CA ASN A 147 -7.58 6.60 21.01
C ASN A 147 -6.54 5.78 20.21
N GLU A 148 -5.78 6.44 19.33
CA GLU A 148 -4.58 5.89 18.69
C GLU A 148 -3.39 5.81 19.67
N ARG A 149 -2.57 4.74 19.63
CA ARG A 149 -1.40 4.58 20.53
C ARG A 149 -0.15 5.33 20.05
N GLN A 150 0.03 5.57 18.75
CA GLN A 150 1.13 6.38 18.18
C GLN A 150 0.71 7.00 16.83
N GLU A 151 0.95 8.29 16.66
CA GLU A 151 0.52 9.08 15.51
C GLU A 151 1.54 9.01 14.35
N PRO A 152 1.16 8.69 13.10
CA PRO A 152 2.08 8.57 11.97
C PRO A 152 2.55 9.94 11.44
N TRP A 153 3.82 10.02 11.02
CA TRP A 153 4.40 11.23 10.41
C TRP A 153 4.78 11.01 8.94
N LEU A 154 4.90 12.10 8.19
CA LEU A 154 5.44 12.13 6.84
C LEU A 154 6.67 13.03 6.79
N LEU A 155 7.77 12.53 6.25
CA LEU A 155 8.95 13.29 5.86
C LEU A 155 8.83 13.65 4.38
N ILE A 156 8.89 14.93 4.06
CA ILE A 156 8.63 15.47 2.73
C ILE A 156 9.72 16.49 2.39
N LYS A 157 10.36 16.33 1.23
CA LYS A 157 11.25 17.35 0.68
C LYS A 157 10.42 18.54 0.20
N GLU A 158 10.77 19.76 0.60
CA GLU A 158 10.14 20.96 0.02
C GLU A 158 10.75 21.29 -1.34
N ARG A 159 9.98 21.97 -2.19
CA ARG A 159 10.45 22.48 -3.49
C ARG A 159 11.47 23.61 -3.25
N ASP A 160 12.74 23.35 -3.52
CA ASP A 160 13.86 24.31 -3.49
C ASP A 160 14.97 23.88 -4.46
N GLU A 161 16.13 24.57 -4.44
CA GLU A 161 17.22 24.32 -5.38
C GLU A 161 17.86 22.93 -5.29
N THR A 162 17.65 22.23 -4.16
CA THR A 162 18.23 20.90 -3.90
C THR A 162 17.24 19.76 -4.18
N ALA A 163 15.98 20.08 -4.46
CA ALA A 163 14.95 19.11 -4.82
C ALA A 163 15.23 18.49 -6.20
N ARG A 164 15.09 17.17 -6.33
CA ARG A 164 15.32 16.42 -7.57
C ARG A 164 14.27 15.34 -7.74
N PRO A 165 13.73 15.13 -8.95
CA PRO A 165 12.80 14.03 -9.20
C PRO A 165 13.42 12.66 -8.86
N ALA A 166 12.64 11.79 -8.25
CA ALA A 166 13.07 10.44 -7.85
C ALA A 166 13.53 9.62 -9.07
N ALA A 167 12.86 9.81 -10.20
CA ALA A 167 13.21 9.17 -11.47
C ALA A 167 14.60 9.58 -12.01
N GLU A 168 15.14 10.72 -11.59
CA GLU A 168 16.45 11.21 -12.01
C GLU A 168 17.54 10.88 -10.99
N TYR A 169 17.22 10.89 -9.69
CA TYR A 169 18.21 10.71 -8.64
C TYR A 169 17.61 10.17 -7.33
N GLU A 170 17.70 8.86 -7.11
CA GLU A 170 17.42 8.24 -5.81
C GLU A 170 18.66 8.32 -4.89
N VAL A 171 18.65 9.28 -3.96
CA VAL A 171 19.80 9.57 -3.08
C VAL A 171 20.25 8.39 -2.22
N THR A 172 19.32 7.53 -1.80
CA THR A 172 19.59 6.36 -0.96
C THR A 172 20.36 5.26 -1.69
N GLU A 173 20.20 5.18 -3.00
CA GLU A 173 20.93 4.26 -3.89
C GLU A 173 22.23 4.88 -4.37
N ALA A 174 22.21 6.18 -4.72
CA ALA A 174 23.38 6.90 -5.21
C ALA A 174 24.48 7.06 -4.15
N LEU A 175 24.10 7.23 -2.87
CA LEU A 175 25.01 7.46 -1.76
C LEU A 175 24.74 6.46 -0.63
N PRO A 176 24.99 5.14 -0.81
CA PRO A 176 24.52 4.11 0.12
C PRO A 176 25.36 3.95 1.39
N ASP A 177 26.58 4.48 1.38
CA ASP A 177 27.63 4.20 2.37
C ASP A 177 27.58 5.11 3.61
N SER A 178 28.43 4.84 4.60
CA SER A 178 28.55 5.68 5.79
C SER A 178 29.25 7.01 5.49
N VAL A 179 28.89 8.07 6.21
CA VAL A 179 29.64 9.35 6.23
C VAL A 179 30.86 9.31 7.14
N ASN A 180 30.97 8.31 8.02
CA ASN A 180 32.12 8.13 8.90
C ASN A 180 33.23 7.32 8.22
N ALA A 181 33.69 7.77 7.05
CA ALA A 181 34.82 7.16 6.37
C ALA A 181 36.14 7.55 7.07
N ASN A 182 36.44 6.97 8.24
CA ASN A 182 37.80 6.89 8.83
C ASN A 182 37.96 6.06 10.14
N ASN A 183 36.96 5.31 10.62
CA ASN A 183 37.20 4.30 11.66
C ASN A 183 37.29 2.91 11.02
N GLY A 184 38.52 2.54 10.67
CA GLY A 184 38.86 1.32 9.95
C GLY A 184 38.41 0.03 10.62
N ALA A 185 37.44 -0.63 10.00
CA ALA A 185 37.43 -2.05 9.63
C ALA A 185 36.07 -2.32 8.96
N PRO A 186 35.99 -3.13 7.89
CA PRO A 186 34.69 -3.60 7.44
C PRO A 186 34.09 -4.40 8.60
N VAL A 187 32.93 -3.99 9.11
CA VAL A 187 32.15 -4.84 10.01
C VAL A 187 31.54 -5.95 9.15
N ALA A 188 32.43 -6.84 8.71
CA ALA A 188 32.11 -8.07 8.02
C ALA A 188 31.48 -9.00 9.07
N ALA A 189 30.15 -9.08 9.06
CA ALA A 189 29.52 -10.35 9.38
C ALA A 189 30.05 -11.34 8.34
N LYS A 190 30.92 -12.26 8.76
CA LYS A 190 31.53 -13.28 7.91
C LYS A 190 30.44 -13.94 7.05
N PRO A 191 30.47 -13.75 5.71
CA PRO A 191 29.80 -14.68 4.82
C PRO A 191 30.61 -15.97 4.89
N VAL A 192 29.93 -17.11 5.00
CA VAL A 192 30.56 -18.41 4.75
C VAL A 192 30.99 -18.40 3.28
N THR A 193 32.26 -18.08 3.06
CA THR A 193 32.86 -17.98 1.74
C THR A 193 33.33 -19.36 1.32
N ARG A 194 32.82 -19.85 0.20
CA ARG A 194 33.62 -20.69 -0.69
C ARG A 194 33.98 -19.83 -1.90
N ARG A 195 35.21 -19.30 -1.88
CA ARG A 195 35.78 -18.50 -2.97
C ARG A 195 36.05 -19.38 -4.18
N VAL A 196 35.61 -18.95 -5.37
CA VAL A 196 36.33 -19.18 -6.62
C VAL A 196 36.48 -17.82 -7.30
N GLY A 197 37.71 -17.53 -7.74
CA GLY A 197 38.16 -16.22 -8.20
C GLY A 197 37.43 -15.71 -9.45
N VAL A 198 37.27 -14.39 -9.47
CA VAL A 198 36.72 -13.62 -10.58
C VAL A 198 37.73 -13.59 -11.73
N LYS A 199 37.34 -14.15 -12.88
CA LYS A 199 37.80 -13.66 -14.19
C LYS A 199 36.67 -12.82 -14.79
N LYS A 200 37.03 -11.59 -15.18
CA LYS A 200 36.18 -10.68 -15.96
C LYS A 200 35.78 -11.35 -17.27
N THR A 201 34.50 -11.66 -17.42
CA THR A 201 33.82 -11.74 -18.71
C THR A 201 32.34 -11.42 -18.48
N SER A 202 31.85 -10.40 -19.19
CA SER A 202 30.43 -10.14 -19.43
C SER A 202 29.69 -11.45 -19.69
N LYS A 203 28.78 -11.84 -18.80
CA LYS A 203 27.94 -13.02 -18.96
C LYS A 203 26.47 -12.63 -18.81
N GLU A 204 25.71 -12.92 -19.85
CA GLU A 204 24.26 -12.93 -19.91
C GLU A 204 23.68 -13.64 -18.67
N ARG A 205 22.67 -13.03 -18.05
CA ARG A 205 21.99 -13.57 -16.87
C ARG A 205 21.28 -14.87 -17.25
N ASN A 206 21.74 -15.99 -16.73
CA ASN A 206 21.08 -17.28 -16.87
C ASN A 206 20.13 -17.46 -15.66
N VAL A 207 18.82 -17.34 -15.90
CA VAL A 207 17.75 -17.38 -14.86
C VAL A 207 17.53 -18.80 -14.29
N ASP A 208 18.17 -19.81 -14.88
CA ASP A 208 18.11 -21.22 -14.49
C ASP A 208 18.73 -21.57 -13.13
N SER A 209 19.47 -20.67 -12.48
CA SER A 209 20.21 -20.99 -11.23
C SER A 209 19.54 -20.53 -9.92
N THR A 210 18.32 -20.00 -9.95
CA THR A 210 17.64 -19.56 -8.72
C THR A 210 17.20 -20.78 -7.89
N PRO A 211 17.64 -20.94 -6.62
CA PRO A 211 17.29 -22.10 -5.80
C PRO A 211 15.77 -22.22 -5.61
N LEU A 212 15.23 -23.41 -5.87
CA LEU A 212 13.80 -23.67 -5.69
C LEU A 212 13.43 -23.82 -4.20
N PRO A 213 12.25 -23.35 -3.78
CA PRO A 213 11.78 -23.47 -2.41
C PRO A 213 11.42 -24.90 -2.01
N GLY A 214 11.38 -25.15 -0.70
CA GLY A 214 11.04 -26.45 -0.15
C GLY A 214 9.60 -26.83 -0.49
N GLY A 215 9.40 -27.98 -1.15
CA GLY A 215 8.08 -28.46 -1.55
C GLY A 215 7.70 -28.16 -3.01
N ALA A 216 8.58 -27.53 -3.79
CA ALA A 216 8.47 -27.50 -5.24
C ALA A 216 8.46 -28.93 -5.80
N ARG A 217 7.55 -29.23 -6.73
CA ARG A 217 7.45 -30.55 -7.36
C ARG A 217 7.60 -30.42 -8.86
N HIS A 218 8.50 -31.18 -9.46
CA HIS A 218 8.62 -31.21 -10.90
C HIS A 218 7.28 -31.62 -11.54
N ALA A 219 6.80 -30.82 -12.49
CA ALA A 219 5.51 -31.01 -13.14
C ALA A 219 5.50 -30.31 -14.50
N LYS A 220 4.83 -30.93 -15.47
CA LYS A 220 4.59 -30.28 -16.77
C LYS A 220 3.80 -28.98 -16.58
N LEU A 221 4.15 -27.96 -17.34
CA LEU A 221 3.44 -26.69 -17.35
C LEU A 221 2.00 -26.90 -17.84
N PRO A 222 0.97 -26.65 -17.02
CA PRO A 222 -0.41 -26.87 -17.44
C PRO A 222 -0.82 -25.88 -18.54
N LEU A 223 -1.71 -26.33 -19.44
CA LEU A 223 -2.28 -25.51 -20.51
C LEU A 223 -3.24 -24.44 -19.97
N ALA A 224 -3.88 -24.70 -18.83
CA ALA A 224 -4.81 -23.79 -18.18
C ALA A 224 -4.60 -23.79 -16.66
N LEU A 225 -4.79 -22.63 -16.05
CA LEU A 225 -4.71 -22.44 -14.60
C LEU A 225 -5.85 -21.53 -14.15
N ALA A 226 -6.69 -22.02 -13.24
CA ALA A 226 -7.69 -21.19 -12.59
C ALA A 226 -7.04 -20.46 -11.38
N PRO A 227 -7.30 -19.16 -11.20
CA PRO A 227 -6.68 -18.40 -10.11
C PRO A 227 -7.31 -18.70 -8.75
N GLN A 228 -6.53 -18.51 -7.69
CA GLN A 228 -7.03 -18.49 -6.32
C GLN A 228 -7.92 -17.27 -6.06
N LEU A 229 -9.03 -17.47 -5.33
CA LEU A 229 -10.00 -16.41 -5.04
C LEU A 229 -10.05 -16.08 -3.54
N ALA A 230 -10.13 -14.79 -3.22
CA ALA A 230 -10.24 -14.30 -1.84
C ALA A 230 -11.69 -14.35 -1.29
N THR A 231 -11.80 -14.60 0.00
CA THR A 231 -13.04 -14.54 0.79
C THR A 231 -13.25 -13.13 1.35
N LEU A 232 -14.48 -12.61 1.35
CA LEU A 232 -14.75 -11.31 1.97
C LEU A 232 -14.69 -11.47 3.50
N ALA A 233 -13.96 -10.59 4.17
CA ALA A 233 -13.90 -10.55 5.63
C ALA A 233 -14.29 -9.15 6.13
N SER A 234 -14.95 -9.09 7.29
CA SER A 234 -15.34 -7.84 7.95
C SER A 234 -14.20 -7.21 8.76
N SER A 235 -13.25 -8.03 9.21
CA SER A 235 -12.06 -7.61 9.95
C SER A 235 -10.89 -8.55 9.66
N ALA A 236 -9.69 -8.07 9.96
CA ALA A 236 -8.50 -8.88 9.89
C ALA A 236 -8.48 -9.98 10.97
N PRO A 237 -8.06 -11.21 10.64
CA PRO A 237 -7.90 -12.27 11.62
C PRO A 237 -6.87 -11.91 12.69
N THR A 238 -7.16 -12.31 13.94
CA THR A 238 -6.29 -12.06 15.10
C THR A 238 -5.25 -13.16 15.33
N GLN A 239 -5.33 -14.26 14.59
CA GLN A 239 -4.45 -15.42 14.70
C GLN A 239 -3.92 -15.84 13.32
N GLY A 240 -2.74 -16.44 13.33
CA GLY A 240 -2.01 -16.87 12.13
C GLY A 240 -1.06 -15.80 11.61
N ASP A 241 -0.14 -16.22 10.75
CA ASP A 241 0.80 -15.32 10.08
C ASP A 241 0.21 -14.86 8.75
N TRP A 242 -0.04 -13.56 8.62
CA TRP A 242 -0.74 -12.95 7.49
C TRP A 242 0.10 -11.86 6.84
N ILE A 243 0.18 -11.93 5.52
CA ILE A 243 0.80 -10.95 4.65
C ILE A 243 -0.31 -10.08 4.06
N TYR A 244 -0.13 -8.76 4.03
CA TYR A 244 -1.12 -7.84 3.49
C TYR A 244 -0.57 -7.06 2.31
N GLU A 245 -1.35 -7.03 1.23
CA GLU A 245 -1.05 -6.33 -0.03
C GLU A 245 -2.15 -5.30 -0.32
N ILE A 246 -1.87 -4.33 -1.18
CA ILE A 246 -2.91 -3.43 -1.71
C ILE A 246 -3.94 -4.27 -2.46
N LYS A 247 -5.23 -4.01 -2.22
CA LYS A 247 -6.27 -4.52 -3.10
C LYS A 247 -6.35 -3.60 -4.33
N PHE A 248 -5.77 -4.06 -5.43
CA PHE A 248 -5.93 -3.41 -6.72
C PHE A 248 -7.38 -3.55 -7.23
N ASP A 249 -7.83 -2.53 -7.96
CA ASP A 249 -9.12 -2.52 -8.64
C ASP A 249 -8.88 -2.57 -10.15
N GLY A 250 -8.98 -3.78 -10.72
CA GLY A 250 -8.57 -4.07 -12.09
C GLY A 250 -9.17 -5.37 -12.62
N TYR A 251 -8.51 -5.96 -13.62
CA TYR A 251 -8.83 -7.31 -14.08
C TYR A 251 -7.73 -8.30 -13.72
N ARG A 252 -8.11 -9.41 -13.08
CA ARG A 252 -7.21 -10.53 -12.82
C ARG A 252 -6.62 -11.06 -14.12
N MET A 253 -5.29 -11.21 -14.14
CA MET A 253 -4.54 -11.65 -15.30
C MET A 253 -3.49 -12.69 -14.90
N LEU A 254 -3.45 -13.80 -15.63
CA LEU A 254 -2.42 -14.83 -15.49
C LEU A 254 -1.53 -14.83 -16.73
N ALA A 255 -0.22 -14.75 -16.56
CA ALA A 255 0.73 -14.92 -17.64
C ALA A 255 1.25 -16.36 -17.67
N ARG A 256 1.04 -17.06 -18.79
CA ARG A 256 1.69 -18.34 -19.09
C ARG A 256 2.94 -18.06 -19.90
N ILE A 257 4.07 -18.54 -19.44
CA ILE A 257 5.37 -18.42 -20.12
C ILE A 257 5.78 -19.83 -20.53
N ASP A 258 5.96 -20.06 -21.82
CA ASP A 258 6.38 -21.34 -22.39
C ASP A 258 7.45 -21.07 -23.44
N GLY A 259 8.69 -21.00 -22.95
CA GLY A 259 9.81 -20.42 -23.69
C GLY A 259 9.49 -18.99 -24.14
N GLY A 260 9.50 -18.77 -25.45
CA GLY A 260 9.14 -17.49 -26.06
C GLY A 260 7.64 -17.24 -26.25
N ASP A 261 6.77 -18.25 -26.05
CA ASP A 261 5.31 -18.08 -26.17
C ASP A 261 4.73 -17.57 -24.84
N ILE A 262 4.53 -16.26 -24.76
CA ILE A 262 3.94 -15.59 -23.60
C ILE A 262 2.47 -15.29 -23.91
N ARG A 263 1.58 -15.83 -23.07
CA ARG A 263 0.13 -15.62 -23.20
C ARG A 263 -0.51 -15.10 -21.94
N LEU A 264 -1.51 -14.25 -22.11
CA LEU A 264 -2.20 -13.53 -21.04
C LEU A 264 -3.65 -14.00 -20.94
N PHE A 265 -4.00 -14.65 -19.83
CA PHE A 265 -5.31 -15.24 -19.60
C PHE A 265 -6.09 -14.51 -18.51
N THR A 266 -7.33 -14.17 -18.81
CA THR A 266 -8.27 -13.62 -17.83
C THR A 266 -8.61 -14.65 -16.74
N ARG A 267 -9.25 -14.19 -15.66
CA ARG A 267 -9.82 -15.06 -14.61
C ARG A 267 -10.63 -16.26 -15.11
N ARG A 268 -11.33 -16.15 -16.25
CA ARG A 268 -12.16 -17.21 -16.83
C ARG A 268 -11.43 -18.05 -17.88
N GLY A 269 -10.13 -17.82 -18.08
CA GLY A 269 -9.32 -18.56 -19.04
C GLY A 269 -9.40 -18.04 -20.48
N HIS A 270 -10.02 -16.88 -20.73
CA HIS A 270 -9.98 -16.26 -22.06
C HIS A 270 -8.60 -15.67 -22.34
N ASP A 271 -8.05 -15.98 -23.51
CA ASP A 271 -6.79 -15.44 -24.00
C ASP A 271 -6.98 -13.99 -24.48
N TRP A 272 -6.31 -13.06 -23.79
CA TRP A 272 -6.30 -11.62 -24.07
C TRP A 272 -4.93 -11.14 -24.56
N THR A 273 -4.04 -12.04 -24.97
CA THR A 273 -2.68 -11.73 -25.45
C THR A 273 -2.71 -10.67 -26.55
N SER A 274 -3.64 -10.78 -27.51
CA SER A 274 -3.76 -9.83 -28.61
C SER A 274 -4.19 -8.43 -28.20
N LYS A 275 -4.89 -8.29 -27.07
CA LYS A 275 -5.36 -7.01 -26.51
C LYS A 275 -4.31 -6.31 -25.65
N LEU A 276 -3.27 -7.03 -25.24
CA LEU A 276 -2.30 -6.59 -24.23
C LEU A 276 -0.85 -6.78 -24.72
N LYS A 277 -0.65 -6.67 -26.05
CA LYS A 277 0.65 -6.91 -26.69
C LYS A 277 1.76 -6.02 -26.14
N HIS A 278 1.43 -4.81 -25.67
CA HIS A 278 2.40 -3.87 -25.09
C HIS A 278 3.02 -4.37 -23.78
N LEU A 279 2.39 -5.33 -23.09
CA LEU A 279 2.94 -5.95 -21.87
C LEU A 279 3.95 -7.07 -22.16
N LEU A 280 3.91 -7.67 -23.36
CA LEU A 280 4.75 -8.83 -23.69
C LEU A 280 6.25 -8.54 -23.63
N PRO A 281 6.78 -7.39 -24.13
CA PRO A 281 8.20 -7.07 -24.02
C PRO A 281 8.68 -7.00 -22.56
N SER A 282 7.85 -6.45 -21.67
CA SER A 282 8.18 -6.33 -20.25
C SER A 282 8.24 -7.68 -19.55
N ILE A 283 7.34 -8.60 -19.89
CA ILE A 283 7.35 -9.97 -19.34
C ILE A 283 8.52 -10.75 -19.93
N ALA A 284 8.78 -10.63 -21.23
CA ALA A 284 9.90 -11.27 -21.91
C ALA A 284 11.26 -10.79 -21.34
N GLY A 285 11.38 -9.50 -21.00
CA GLY A 285 12.59 -8.91 -20.43
C GLY A 285 13.02 -9.52 -19.09
N LEU A 286 12.12 -10.21 -18.38
CA LEU A 286 12.46 -10.96 -17.18
C LEU A 286 13.26 -12.25 -17.47
N ASN A 287 13.25 -12.74 -18.72
CA ASN A 287 13.90 -13.98 -19.16
C ASN A 287 13.53 -15.19 -18.28
N LEU A 288 12.26 -15.30 -17.89
CA LEU A 288 11.82 -16.36 -16.99
C LEU A 288 11.73 -17.71 -17.73
N PRO A 289 12.06 -18.82 -17.04
CA PRO A 289 11.73 -20.17 -17.48
C PRO A 289 10.22 -20.40 -17.61
N ASN A 290 9.85 -21.58 -18.11
CA ASN A 290 8.47 -22.03 -18.22
C ASN A 290 7.71 -21.91 -16.89
N GLY A 291 6.56 -21.23 -16.90
CA GLY A 291 5.86 -20.91 -15.67
C GLY A 291 4.50 -20.24 -15.82
N TRP A 292 3.87 -20.00 -14.68
CA TRP A 292 2.65 -19.22 -14.55
C TRP A 292 2.86 -18.13 -13.52
N ILE A 293 2.54 -16.89 -13.87
CA ILE A 293 2.53 -15.74 -12.97
C ILE A 293 1.09 -15.28 -12.80
N ASP A 294 0.73 -14.92 -11.58
CA ASP A 294 -0.60 -14.44 -11.23
C ASP A 294 -0.52 -12.98 -10.78
N GLY A 295 -1.42 -12.14 -11.32
CA GLY A 295 -1.39 -10.70 -11.14
C GLY A 295 -2.72 -10.03 -11.46
N GLU A 296 -2.73 -8.71 -11.40
CA GLU A 296 -3.86 -7.84 -11.76
C GLU A 296 -3.39 -6.83 -12.80
N ILE A 297 -4.15 -6.66 -13.89
CA ILE A 297 -3.93 -5.54 -14.79
C ILE A 297 -4.74 -4.33 -14.35
N VAL A 298 -4.11 -3.15 -14.37
CA VAL A 298 -4.64 -1.92 -13.78
C VAL A 298 -4.26 -0.72 -14.64
N ILE A 299 -5.04 0.36 -14.54
CA ILE A 299 -4.58 1.70 -14.91
C ILE A 299 -4.33 2.46 -13.62
N GLU A 300 -3.12 3.00 -13.47
CA GLU A 300 -2.79 3.85 -12.33
C GLU A 300 -3.22 5.29 -12.62
N SER A 301 -4.02 5.84 -11.70
CA SER A 301 -4.20 7.27 -11.54
C SER A 301 -3.11 7.82 -10.60
N GLY A 302 -2.89 9.14 -10.62
CA GLY A 302 -1.90 9.78 -9.75
C GLY A 302 -2.03 9.36 -8.27
N GLN A 303 -0.90 9.30 -7.55
CA GLN A 303 -0.80 8.82 -6.15
C GLN A 303 -0.98 7.30 -5.94
N GLY A 304 -0.72 6.47 -6.96
CA GLY A 304 -0.68 4.99 -6.81
C GLY A 304 -2.05 4.34 -6.63
N ARG A 305 -3.12 5.04 -7.02
CA ARG A 305 -4.50 4.53 -6.99
C ARG A 305 -4.85 3.93 -8.34
N THR A 306 -5.56 2.80 -8.37
CA THR A 306 -6.05 2.23 -9.63
C THR A 306 -7.39 2.83 -10.01
N ASP A 307 -7.62 3.02 -11.31
CA ASP A 307 -8.88 3.52 -11.88
C ASP A 307 -9.53 2.44 -12.75
N PHE A 308 -10.55 1.78 -12.20
CA PHE A 308 -11.26 0.71 -12.90
C PHE A 308 -12.08 1.23 -14.10
N GLN A 309 -12.65 2.44 -14.01
CA GLN A 309 -13.43 3.00 -15.11
C GLN A 309 -12.50 3.34 -16.28
N ALA A 310 -11.33 3.92 -16.00
CA ALA A 310 -10.31 4.15 -17.02
C ALA A 310 -9.90 2.83 -17.69
N LEU A 311 -9.71 1.75 -16.91
CA LEU A 311 -9.38 0.43 -17.44
C LEU A 311 -10.48 -0.11 -18.38
N GLN A 312 -11.76 0.02 -18.03
CA GLN A 312 -12.86 -0.39 -18.90
C GLN A 312 -12.86 0.41 -20.21
N ASN A 313 -12.76 1.74 -20.11
CA ASN A 313 -12.73 2.63 -21.26
C ASN A 313 -11.56 2.32 -22.20
N ALA A 314 -10.40 1.95 -21.66
CA ALA A 314 -9.23 1.56 -22.45
C ALA A 314 -9.50 0.33 -23.33
N PHE A 315 -10.25 -0.66 -22.83
CA PHE A 315 -10.64 -1.81 -23.66
C PHE A 315 -11.72 -1.46 -24.69
N ASP A 316 -12.72 -0.66 -24.30
CA ASP A 316 -13.80 -0.24 -25.21
C ASP A 316 -13.26 0.60 -26.37
N ALA A 317 -12.30 1.48 -26.09
CA ALA A 317 -11.64 2.33 -27.08
C ALA A 317 -10.44 1.66 -27.78
N SER A 318 -10.09 0.40 -27.42
CA SER A 318 -8.87 -0.28 -27.88
C SER A 318 -7.56 0.50 -27.63
N ALA A 319 -7.54 1.32 -26.57
CA ALA A 319 -6.42 2.18 -26.16
C ALA A 319 -5.78 1.63 -24.88
N THR A 320 -5.13 0.48 -24.97
CA THR A 320 -4.63 -0.29 -23.80
C THR A 320 -3.23 0.10 -23.31
N GLY A 321 -2.59 1.11 -23.92
CA GLY A 321 -1.17 1.43 -23.70
C GLY A 321 -0.79 1.80 -22.26
N ASP A 322 -1.73 2.39 -21.51
CA ASP A 322 -1.53 2.81 -20.12
C ASP A 322 -1.89 1.70 -19.10
N ILE A 323 -2.14 0.47 -19.57
CA ILE A 323 -2.40 -0.66 -18.68
C ILE A 323 -1.07 -1.22 -18.17
N HIS A 324 -0.95 -1.34 -16.85
CA HIS A 324 0.16 -1.98 -16.14
C HIS A 324 -0.27 -3.37 -15.65
N TYR A 325 0.69 -4.29 -15.50
CA TYR A 325 0.49 -5.59 -14.90
C TYR A 325 1.20 -5.68 -13.54
N VAL A 326 0.43 -5.87 -12.48
CA VAL A 326 0.94 -5.99 -11.11
C VAL A 326 0.89 -7.44 -10.67
N VAL A 327 2.05 -8.09 -10.54
CA VAL A 327 2.17 -9.52 -10.22
C VAL A 327 2.31 -9.74 -8.72
N PHE A 328 1.67 -10.78 -8.18
CA PHE A 328 1.66 -11.03 -6.72
C PHE A 328 1.81 -12.51 -6.32
N ASP A 329 1.84 -13.46 -7.26
CA ASP A 329 2.09 -14.88 -6.96
C ASP A 329 2.68 -15.62 -8.18
N LEU A 330 3.32 -16.77 -7.92
CA LEU A 330 4.02 -17.60 -8.90
C LEU A 330 3.65 -19.08 -8.70
N PRO A 331 2.52 -19.54 -9.25
CA PRO A 331 2.08 -20.93 -9.08
C PRO A 331 2.96 -21.98 -9.76
N TYR A 332 3.64 -21.61 -10.85
CA TYR A 332 4.58 -22.50 -11.57
C TYR A 332 5.83 -21.74 -11.99
N TYR A 333 6.99 -22.39 -11.88
CA TYR A 333 8.28 -21.82 -12.28
C TYR A 333 9.27 -22.94 -12.63
N ALA A 334 10.01 -22.78 -13.74
CA ALA A 334 11.03 -23.71 -14.21
C ALA A 334 10.56 -25.18 -14.22
N GLU A 335 9.38 -25.45 -14.79
CA GLU A 335 8.77 -26.79 -14.83
C GLU A 335 8.51 -27.42 -13.45
N ASN A 336 8.25 -26.59 -12.43
CA ASN A 336 7.85 -27.03 -11.11
C ASN A 336 6.49 -26.44 -10.73
N ASP A 337 5.62 -27.28 -10.17
CA ASP A 337 4.40 -26.89 -9.49
C ASP A 337 4.77 -26.37 -8.09
N LEU A 338 4.58 -25.07 -7.90
CA LEU A 338 4.83 -24.40 -6.63
C LEU A 338 3.56 -24.29 -5.79
N ARG A 339 2.40 -24.76 -6.25
CA ARG A 339 1.13 -24.53 -5.53
C ARG A 339 1.11 -25.11 -4.12
N GLN A 340 1.88 -26.16 -3.84
CA GLN A 340 2.00 -26.72 -2.49
C GLN A 340 3.06 -26.04 -1.61
N VAL A 341 3.89 -25.18 -2.19
CA VAL A 341 4.90 -24.37 -1.48
C VAL A 341 4.19 -23.27 -0.70
N PRO A 342 4.61 -22.93 0.54
CA PRO A 342 4.06 -21.80 1.29
C PRO A 342 4.11 -20.47 0.52
N LEU A 343 3.07 -19.65 0.67
CA LEU A 343 2.93 -18.37 -0.05
C LEU A 343 4.15 -17.45 0.11
N HIS A 344 4.69 -17.33 1.31
CA HIS A 344 5.83 -16.45 1.55
C HIS A 344 7.07 -16.87 0.74
N GLU A 345 7.31 -18.17 0.56
CA GLU A 345 8.39 -18.69 -0.29
C GLU A 345 8.13 -18.42 -1.78
N ARG A 346 6.90 -18.65 -2.27
CA ARG A 346 6.53 -18.34 -3.67
C ARG A 346 6.71 -16.85 -3.99
N ARG A 347 6.26 -15.98 -3.07
CA ARG A 347 6.40 -14.53 -3.19
C ARG A 347 7.86 -14.09 -3.12
N ASN A 348 8.67 -14.67 -2.23
CA ASN A 348 10.09 -14.36 -2.14
C ASN A 348 10.82 -14.72 -3.44
N LEU A 349 10.52 -15.89 -4.03
CA LEU A 349 11.04 -16.28 -5.34
C LEU A 349 10.59 -15.27 -6.41
N LEU A 350 9.30 -14.95 -6.50
CA LEU A 350 8.81 -13.95 -7.45
C LEU A 350 9.49 -12.58 -7.28
N ARG A 351 9.70 -12.13 -6.03
CA ARG A 351 10.38 -10.86 -5.74
C ARG A 351 11.83 -10.86 -6.24
N GLN A 352 12.56 -11.97 -6.06
CA GLN A 352 13.92 -12.12 -6.58
C GLN A 352 13.94 -12.10 -8.11
N LEU A 353 13.00 -12.77 -8.76
CA LEU A 353 12.85 -12.77 -10.22
C LEU A 353 12.53 -11.37 -10.77
N MET A 354 11.84 -10.55 -9.98
CA MET A 354 11.49 -9.17 -10.31
C MET A 354 12.57 -8.13 -9.98
N SER A 355 13.65 -8.49 -9.26
CA SER A 355 14.59 -7.50 -8.69
C SER A 355 15.47 -6.76 -9.71
N GLY A 356 15.47 -7.19 -10.98
CA GLY A 356 16.15 -6.54 -12.09
C GLY A 356 15.21 -5.96 -13.14
N ASN A 357 13.92 -5.88 -12.84
CA ASN A 357 12.91 -5.36 -13.74
C ASN A 357 12.92 -3.82 -13.75
N GLU A 358 13.22 -3.24 -14.90
CA GLU A 358 13.19 -1.79 -15.13
C GLU A 358 11.87 -1.33 -15.79
N SER A 359 10.95 -2.25 -16.09
CA SER A 359 9.69 -1.94 -16.77
C SER A 359 8.76 -1.12 -15.88
N SER A 360 8.27 0.00 -16.41
CA SER A 360 7.20 0.79 -15.77
C SER A 360 5.82 0.11 -15.86
N THR A 361 5.61 -0.78 -16.83
CA THR A 361 4.33 -1.46 -17.10
C THR A 361 4.20 -2.83 -16.43
N LEU A 362 5.25 -3.34 -15.78
CA LEU A 362 5.24 -4.59 -15.02
C LEU A 362 5.75 -4.33 -13.61
N LYS A 363 4.95 -4.62 -12.59
CA LYS A 363 5.27 -4.28 -11.20
C LYS A 363 5.05 -5.47 -10.28
N PHE A 364 5.82 -5.56 -9.20
CA PHE A 364 5.57 -6.52 -8.13
C PHE A 364 4.65 -5.89 -7.07
N SER A 365 3.66 -6.65 -6.59
CA SER A 365 2.81 -6.23 -5.48
C SER A 365 3.54 -6.42 -4.16
N GLU A 366 4.08 -5.33 -3.62
CA GLU A 366 4.70 -5.33 -2.30
C GLU A 366 3.70 -5.61 -1.18
N ASP A 367 4.19 -6.28 -0.13
CA ASP A 367 3.48 -6.46 1.11
C ASP A 367 3.99 -5.54 2.22
N PHE A 368 3.12 -5.24 3.18
CA PHE A 368 3.40 -4.27 4.22
C PHE A 368 3.67 -4.92 5.58
N GLU A 369 4.69 -4.42 6.27
CA GLU A 369 4.97 -4.75 7.68
C GLU A 369 4.23 -3.76 8.59
N ALA A 370 2.92 -3.93 8.69
CA ALA A 370 2.09 -3.19 9.65
C ALA A 370 0.90 -4.06 10.03
N ASP A 371 0.25 -3.73 11.15
CA ASP A 371 -0.96 -4.44 11.53
C ASP A 371 -2.06 -4.19 10.50
N ALA A 372 -2.88 -5.22 10.29
CA ALA A 372 -3.90 -5.24 9.26
C ALA A 372 -4.96 -4.15 9.42
N GLY A 373 -5.25 -3.73 10.66
CA GLY A 373 -6.19 -2.65 10.96
C GLY A 373 -5.65 -1.32 10.45
N SER A 374 -4.41 -0.98 10.84
CA SER A 374 -3.71 0.22 10.36
C SER A 374 -3.55 0.24 8.84
N LEU A 375 -3.26 -0.91 8.22
CA LEU A 375 -3.13 -1.02 6.76
C LEU A 375 -4.44 -0.83 6.03
N LEU A 376 -5.52 -1.47 6.49
CA LEU A 376 -6.84 -1.25 5.94
C LEU A 376 -7.20 0.23 6.06
N GLU A 377 -7.02 0.82 7.24
CA GLU A 377 -7.36 2.22 7.47
C GLU A 377 -6.54 3.17 6.58
N ALA A 378 -5.23 2.93 6.44
CA ALA A 378 -4.36 3.68 5.54
C ALA A 378 -4.81 3.55 4.08
N ALA A 379 -5.13 2.32 3.63
CA ALA A 379 -5.69 2.08 2.30
C ALA A 379 -6.97 2.90 2.09
N CYS A 380 -7.83 2.99 3.10
CA CYS A 380 -9.09 3.73 3.00
C CYS A 380 -8.88 5.24 2.94
N ARG A 381 -7.95 5.77 3.74
CA ARG A 381 -7.58 7.20 3.71
C ARG A 381 -6.96 7.60 2.38
N LEU A 382 -6.16 6.71 1.78
CA LEU A 382 -5.61 6.86 0.42
C LEU A 382 -6.65 6.61 -0.69
N ARG A 383 -7.91 6.35 -0.32
CA ARG A 383 -9.01 6.01 -1.25
C ARG A 383 -8.65 4.86 -2.19
N LEU A 384 -7.86 3.92 -1.68
CA LEU A 384 -7.68 2.60 -2.29
C LEU A 384 -8.91 1.75 -1.99
N GLU A 385 -9.11 0.71 -2.78
CA GLU A 385 -10.26 -0.19 -2.67
C GLU A 385 -10.22 -1.05 -1.38
N GLY A 386 -9.02 -1.29 -0.84
CA GLY A 386 -8.80 -1.99 0.42
C GLY A 386 -7.46 -2.70 0.46
N VAL A 387 -7.40 -3.78 1.24
CA VAL A 387 -6.23 -4.67 1.32
C VAL A 387 -6.62 -6.12 1.09
N ILE A 388 -5.69 -6.90 0.54
CA ILE A 388 -5.79 -8.36 0.45
C ILE A 388 -4.89 -8.95 1.54
N GLY A 389 -5.48 -9.67 2.47
CA GLY A 389 -4.74 -10.47 3.45
C GLY A 389 -4.54 -11.88 2.93
N LYS A 390 -3.35 -12.44 3.06
CA LYS A 390 -3.03 -13.80 2.64
C LYS A 390 -2.22 -14.50 3.73
N ARG A 391 -2.59 -15.73 4.09
CA ARG A 391 -1.83 -16.54 5.05
C ARG A 391 -0.44 -16.87 4.50
N ALA A 392 0.61 -16.51 5.23
CA ALA A 392 2.00 -16.67 4.82
C ALA A 392 2.39 -18.13 4.56
N ASP A 393 1.79 -19.04 5.32
CA ASP A 393 2.00 -20.50 5.27
C ASP A 393 1.09 -21.22 4.27
N SER A 394 0.24 -20.50 3.53
CA SER A 394 -0.80 -21.14 2.69
C SER A 394 -0.30 -21.63 1.34
N SER A 395 -0.85 -22.78 0.91
CA SER A 395 -0.75 -23.27 -0.46
C SER A 395 -1.60 -22.43 -1.42
N TYR A 396 -1.25 -22.48 -2.70
CA TYR A 396 -2.06 -21.93 -3.78
C TYR A 396 -3.16 -22.92 -4.16
N VAL A 397 -4.42 -22.53 -4.01
CA VAL A 397 -5.57 -23.34 -4.39
C VAL A 397 -6.36 -22.63 -5.48
N SER A 398 -6.60 -23.31 -6.61
CA SER A 398 -7.34 -22.81 -7.76
C SER A 398 -8.86 -22.73 -7.52
N ALA A 399 -9.25 -22.18 -6.37
CA ALA A 399 -10.61 -22.04 -5.87
C ALA A 399 -10.71 -20.87 -4.90
N ARG A 400 -11.91 -20.59 -4.41
CA ARG A 400 -12.08 -19.65 -3.29
C ARG A 400 -11.60 -20.30 -1.99
N SER A 401 -10.80 -19.55 -1.22
CA SER A 401 -10.20 -20.04 0.01
C SER A 401 -10.30 -18.99 1.11
N PRO A 402 -10.43 -19.38 2.40
CA PRO A 402 -10.32 -18.46 3.52
C PRO A 402 -8.87 -18.04 3.79
N THR A 403 -7.87 -18.70 3.17
CA THR A 403 -6.46 -18.33 3.32
C THR A 403 -6.09 -17.04 2.60
N TRP A 404 -6.94 -16.58 1.67
CA TRP A 404 -6.90 -15.25 1.09
C TRP A 404 -8.19 -14.53 1.47
N ILE A 405 -8.06 -13.36 2.07
CA ILE A 405 -9.19 -12.51 2.45
C ILE A 405 -9.09 -11.16 1.76
N LYS A 406 -10.23 -10.53 1.50
CA LYS A 406 -10.31 -9.15 1.07
C LYS A 406 -10.99 -8.33 2.14
N LEU A 407 -10.31 -7.28 2.59
CA LEU A 407 -10.82 -6.27 3.50
C LEU A 407 -11.03 -5.01 2.67
N LYS A 408 -12.28 -4.54 2.60
CA LYS A 408 -12.65 -3.41 1.74
C LYS A 408 -12.81 -2.14 2.55
N CYS A 409 -12.46 -1.02 1.92
CA CYS A 409 -12.58 0.30 2.53
C CYS A 409 -13.97 0.89 2.50
N THR A 410 -14.76 0.50 1.52
CA THR A 410 -16.15 0.91 1.41
C THR A 410 -17.03 -0.27 1.79
N GLN A 411 -18.05 0.02 2.59
CA GLN A 411 -19.14 -0.92 2.81
C GLN A 411 -19.99 -0.93 1.54
N ARG A 412 -20.51 -2.09 1.16
CA ARG A 412 -21.37 -2.24 -0.01
C ARG A 412 -22.63 -2.98 0.44
N GLN A 413 -23.78 -2.38 0.17
CA GLN A 413 -25.06 -2.92 0.57
C GLN A 413 -26.13 -2.61 -0.47
N GLU A 414 -27.18 -3.41 -0.43
CA GLU A 414 -28.42 -3.23 -1.18
C GLU A 414 -29.36 -2.28 -0.44
N PHE A 415 -29.88 -1.30 -1.15
CA PHE A 415 -30.85 -0.33 -0.65
C PHE A 415 -32.07 -0.29 -1.54
N VAL A 416 -33.24 -0.16 -0.94
CA VAL A 416 -34.48 0.04 -1.68
C VAL A 416 -34.60 1.51 -2.06
N ILE A 417 -34.94 1.81 -3.31
CA ILE A 417 -35.16 3.17 -3.79
C ILE A 417 -36.60 3.57 -3.45
N GLY A 418 -36.76 4.59 -2.59
CA GLY A 418 -38.08 5.13 -2.22
C GLY A 418 -38.43 6.45 -2.91
N GLY A 419 -37.49 7.06 -3.63
CA GLY A 419 -37.72 8.30 -4.38
C GLY A 419 -36.45 8.88 -4.98
N TYR A 420 -36.57 10.09 -5.53
CA TYR A 420 -35.43 10.85 -6.06
C TYR A 420 -35.64 12.36 -5.90
N THR A 421 -34.54 13.13 -5.92
CA THR A 421 -34.59 14.60 -5.87
C THR A 421 -34.43 15.22 -7.25
N ASP A 422 -34.91 16.46 -7.42
CA ASP A 422 -34.59 17.26 -8.59
C ASP A 422 -33.06 17.48 -8.73
N PRO A 423 -32.54 17.57 -9.96
CA PRO A 423 -31.14 17.86 -10.19
C PRO A 423 -30.82 19.33 -9.90
N LYS A 424 -29.55 19.63 -9.67
CA LYS A 424 -29.03 20.99 -9.50
C LYS A 424 -27.92 21.27 -10.51
N GLY A 425 -27.77 22.52 -10.93
CA GLY A 425 -26.74 22.94 -11.88
C GLY A 425 -27.00 22.41 -13.30
N SER A 426 -25.95 21.94 -13.98
CA SER A 426 -26.01 21.41 -15.35
C SER A 426 -26.56 19.98 -15.46
N ARG A 427 -26.93 19.35 -14.33
CA ARG A 427 -27.44 17.98 -14.30
C ARG A 427 -28.91 17.95 -14.74
N THR A 428 -29.29 16.93 -15.50
CA THR A 428 -30.66 16.66 -15.95
C THR A 428 -31.20 15.36 -15.33
N GLY A 429 -32.52 15.23 -15.19
CA GLY A 429 -33.18 14.03 -14.67
C GLY A 429 -33.14 13.91 -13.14
N ILE A 430 -32.18 13.15 -12.59
CA ILE A 430 -32.12 12.82 -11.16
C ILE A 430 -30.98 13.59 -10.47
N GLY A 431 -31.28 14.28 -9.38
CA GLY A 431 -30.25 14.85 -8.50
C GLY A 431 -29.58 13.79 -7.62
N SER A 432 -30.39 13.04 -6.88
CA SER A 432 -29.98 11.91 -6.05
C SER A 432 -31.14 10.93 -5.85
N LEU A 433 -30.83 9.67 -5.59
CA LEU A 433 -31.81 8.67 -5.15
C LEU A 433 -31.98 8.73 -3.63
N LEU A 434 -33.21 8.58 -3.16
CA LEU A 434 -33.59 8.46 -1.75
C LEU A 434 -33.65 6.98 -1.40
N LEU A 435 -32.82 6.54 -0.46
CA LEU A 435 -32.57 5.14 -0.16
C LEU A 435 -33.18 4.72 1.18
N GLY A 436 -33.51 3.45 1.30
CA GLY A 436 -33.89 2.86 2.59
C GLY A 436 -33.57 1.38 2.74
N VAL A 437 -33.66 0.93 3.99
CA VAL A 437 -33.51 -0.48 4.39
C VAL A 437 -34.74 -0.91 5.19
N HIS A 438 -35.13 -2.18 5.06
CA HIS A 438 -36.24 -2.72 5.84
C HIS A 438 -35.77 -3.05 7.26
N ASP A 439 -36.56 -2.68 8.27
CA ASP A 439 -36.36 -3.15 9.64
C ASP A 439 -36.90 -4.57 9.84
N ALA A 440 -36.75 -5.11 11.05
CA ALA A 440 -37.23 -6.45 11.40
C ALA A 440 -38.76 -6.61 11.30
N GLN A 441 -39.51 -5.50 11.29
CA GLN A 441 -40.96 -5.47 11.11
C GLN A 441 -41.37 -5.23 9.65
N GLY A 442 -40.40 -5.20 8.72
CA GLY A 442 -40.64 -4.99 7.29
C GLY A 442 -40.94 -3.53 6.90
N ARG A 443 -40.72 -2.57 7.80
CA ARG A 443 -40.94 -1.14 7.52
C ARG A 443 -39.70 -0.56 6.84
N LEU A 444 -39.90 0.25 5.80
CA LEU A 444 -38.80 0.90 5.10
C LEU A 444 -38.30 2.13 5.87
N LEU A 445 -37.08 2.06 6.41
CA LEU A 445 -36.41 3.16 7.09
C LEU A 445 -35.56 3.94 6.11
N TYR A 446 -35.66 5.27 6.15
CA TYR A 446 -34.84 6.14 5.30
C TYR A 446 -33.37 6.08 5.74
N SER A 447 -32.48 5.76 4.81
CA SER A 447 -31.04 5.55 5.06
C SER A 447 -30.16 6.60 4.41
N GLY A 448 -30.72 7.69 3.86
CA GLY A 448 -29.96 8.75 3.20
C GLY A 448 -30.06 8.71 1.67
N ASN A 449 -29.18 9.48 1.02
CA ASN A 449 -29.23 9.71 -0.42
C ASN A 449 -27.96 9.22 -1.11
N VAL A 450 -28.05 8.90 -2.40
CA VAL A 450 -26.89 8.70 -3.28
C VAL A 450 -27.01 9.57 -4.53
N GLY A 451 -26.03 10.46 -4.73
CA GLY A 451 -26.02 11.45 -5.82
C GLY A 451 -24.80 11.33 -6.75
N THR A 452 -23.99 10.30 -6.59
CA THR A 452 -22.76 10.05 -7.37
C THR A 452 -22.72 8.60 -7.85
N GLY A 453 -21.87 8.28 -8.84
CA GLY A 453 -21.78 6.94 -9.42
C GLY A 453 -22.73 6.69 -10.61
N PHE A 454 -23.30 7.74 -11.18
CA PHE A 454 -24.16 7.64 -12.36
C PHE A 454 -23.44 8.23 -13.58
N ASP A 455 -23.52 7.55 -14.73
CA ASP A 455 -23.29 8.17 -16.03
C ASP A 455 -24.58 8.75 -16.62
N HIS A 456 -24.48 9.46 -17.74
CA HIS A 456 -25.62 10.15 -18.35
C HIS A 456 -26.73 9.18 -18.79
N LYS A 457 -26.34 8.01 -19.30
CA LYS A 457 -27.28 6.96 -19.74
C LYS A 457 -28.06 6.39 -18.54
N THR A 458 -27.34 6.06 -17.48
CA THR A 458 -27.89 5.50 -16.24
C THR A 458 -28.86 6.46 -15.58
N LEU A 459 -28.56 7.77 -15.56
CA LEU A 459 -29.49 8.78 -15.05
C LEU A 459 -30.80 8.79 -15.84
N ASN A 460 -30.73 8.75 -17.18
CA ASN A 460 -31.91 8.76 -18.04
C ASN A 460 -32.75 7.48 -17.86
N ASP A 461 -32.10 6.32 -17.84
CA ASP A 461 -32.77 5.02 -17.67
C ASP A 461 -33.44 4.89 -16.29
N LEU A 462 -32.74 5.33 -15.23
CA LEU A 462 -33.31 5.37 -13.88
C LEU A 462 -34.49 6.33 -13.81
N HIS A 463 -34.37 7.52 -14.39
CA HIS A 463 -35.44 8.52 -14.38
C HIS A 463 -36.70 7.99 -15.07
N ALA A 464 -36.56 7.34 -16.24
CA ALA A 464 -37.69 6.74 -16.94
C ALA A 464 -38.38 5.64 -16.09
N LYS A 465 -37.60 4.71 -15.52
CA LYS A 465 -38.13 3.63 -14.67
C LYS A 465 -38.84 4.16 -13.42
N LEU A 466 -38.21 5.10 -12.73
CA LEU A 466 -38.73 5.67 -11.48
C LEU A 466 -39.96 6.53 -11.73
N SER A 467 -40.01 7.28 -12.84
CA SER A 467 -41.19 8.08 -13.21
C SER A 467 -42.44 7.21 -13.42
N ALA A 468 -42.28 6.00 -13.96
CA ALA A 468 -43.37 5.05 -14.14
C ALA A 468 -43.89 4.44 -12.82
N MET A 469 -43.19 4.63 -11.71
CA MET A 469 -43.53 4.06 -10.40
C MET A 469 -43.92 5.12 -9.36
N LYS A 470 -44.33 6.31 -9.81
CA LYS A 470 -44.63 7.44 -8.93
C LYS A 470 -45.77 7.14 -7.95
N THR A 471 -45.63 7.62 -6.72
CA THR A 471 -46.67 7.58 -5.67
C THR A 471 -46.86 8.96 -5.06
N SER A 472 -48.04 9.21 -4.48
CA SER A 472 -48.37 10.46 -3.79
C SER A 472 -47.81 10.54 -2.37
N LYS A 473 -47.50 9.41 -1.73
CA LYS A 473 -46.99 9.34 -0.34
C LYS A 473 -45.55 8.82 -0.30
N PRO A 474 -44.71 9.32 0.62
CA PRO A 474 -43.38 8.76 0.83
C PRO A 474 -43.49 7.33 1.36
N PRO A 475 -42.70 6.37 0.83
CA PRO A 475 -42.76 4.98 1.27
C PRO A 475 -42.02 4.73 2.60
N PHE A 476 -41.34 5.74 3.14
CA PHE A 476 -40.54 5.62 4.35
C PHE A 476 -41.40 5.76 5.61
N HIS A 477 -41.18 4.90 6.61
CA HIS A 477 -41.91 4.92 7.87
C HIS A 477 -41.64 6.20 8.69
N GLN A 478 -40.41 6.71 8.61
CA GLN A 478 -40.00 7.98 9.21
C GLN A 478 -39.09 8.72 8.23
N LEU A 479 -39.51 9.92 7.83
CA LEU A 479 -38.78 10.79 6.91
C LEU A 479 -38.61 12.18 7.53
N PRO A 480 -37.40 12.74 7.58
CA PRO A 480 -37.21 14.11 8.04
C PRO A 480 -37.99 15.09 7.16
N THR A 481 -38.68 16.05 7.77
CA THR A 481 -39.52 17.05 7.08
C THR A 481 -38.76 17.93 6.09
N SER A 482 -37.42 18.01 6.23
CA SER A 482 -36.54 18.73 5.32
C SER A 482 -36.32 18.03 3.98
N ILE A 483 -36.62 16.73 3.88
CA ILE A 483 -36.41 15.95 2.66
C ILE A 483 -37.59 16.17 1.71
N LYS A 484 -37.30 16.78 0.56
CA LYS A 484 -38.23 16.94 -0.55
C LYS A 484 -37.76 16.09 -1.73
N GLY A 485 -38.69 15.43 -2.40
CA GLY A 485 -38.40 14.62 -3.58
C GLY A 485 -39.66 14.05 -4.22
N HIS A 486 -39.46 13.34 -5.31
CA HIS A 486 -40.47 12.57 -6.02
C HIS A 486 -40.51 11.16 -5.46
N TRP A 487 -41.66 10.75 -4.94
CA TRP A 487 -41.84 9.46 -4.29
C TRP A 487 -42.14 8.37 -5.30
N VAL A 488 -41.56 7.19 -5.10
CA VAL A 488 -41.78 6.02 -5.95
C VAL A 488 -42.15 4.80 -5.13
N SER A 489 -42.80 3.83 -5.77
CA SER A 489 -43.09 2.54 -5.17
C SER A 489 -41.76 1.84 -4.87
N PRO A 490 -41.54 1.36 -3.63
CA PRO A 490 -40.24 0.85 -3.16
C PRO A 490 -39.95 -0.56 -3.69
N LYS A 491 -39.85 -0.69 -5.03
CA LYS A 491 -39.67 -1.95 -5.75
C LYS A 491 -38.26 -2.15 -6.31
N LEU A 492 -37.55 -1.06 -6.58
CA LEU A 492 -36.20 -1.14 -7.13
C LEU A 492 -35.17 -1.19 -6.03
N VAL A 493 -34.25 -2.15 -6.13
CA VAL A 493 -33.09 -2.26 -5.25
C VAL A 493 -31.86 -1.74 -5.97
N ALA A 494 -31.13 -0.83 -5.34
CA ALA A 494 -29.85 -0.31 -5.77
C ALA A 494 -28.73 -0.92 -4.95
N GLU A 495 -27.64 -1.28 -5.62
CA GLU A 495 -26.38 -1.57 -4.95
C GLU A 495 -25.57 -0.28 -4.80
N VAL A 496 -25.17 0.01 -3.57
CA VAL A 496 -24.51 1.27 -3.20
C VAL A 496 -23.32 0.95 -2.31
N SER A 497 -22.17 1.56 -2.63
CA SER A 497 -21.04 1.61 -1.70
C SER A 497 -21.09 2.90 -0.89
N PHE A 498 -20.72 2.84 0.38
CA PHE A 498 -20.72 3.99 1.27
C PHE A 498 -19.59 3.87 2.30
N GLY A 499 -19.21 5.01 2.90
CA GLY A 499 -18.11 5.07 3.85
C GLY A 499 -18.50 4.54 5.22
N GLU A 500 -19.60 5.03 5.78
CA GLU A 500 -20.05 4.68 7.14
C GLU A 500 -21.57 4.79 7.30
N TRP A 501 -22.08 4.06 8.30
CA TRP A 501 -23.39 4.27 8.89
C TRP A 501 -23.29 5.30 10.02
N THR A 502 -24.21 6.25 10.08
CA THR A 502 -24.35 7.18 11.20
C THR A 502 -25.17 6.54 12.32
N SER A 503 -25.10 7.13 13.52
CA SER A 503 -25.88 6.67 14.68
C SER A 503 -27.40 6.77 14.47
N ASP A 504 -27.85 7.64 13.57
CA ASP A 504 -29.26 7.76 13.14
C ASP A 504 -29.60 6.87 11.93
N GLY A 505 -28.74 5.89 11.59
CA GLY A 505 -29.03 4.89 10.56
C GLY A 505 -29.00 5.42 9.14
N ARG A 506 -28.11 6.38 8.84
CA ARG A 506 -27.92 6.94 7.50
C ARG A 506 -26.55 6.64 6.94
N ILE A 507 -26.45 6.54 5.62
CA ILE A 507 -25.17 6.34 4.94
C ILE A 507 -24.51 7.67 4.58
N ARG A 508 -23.18 7.68 4.59
CA ARG A 508 -22.36 8.82 4.14
C ARG A 508 -21.39 8.41 3.05
N HIS A 509 -21.02 9.36 2.20
CA HIS A 509 -20.09 9.16 1.08
C HIS A 509 -20.53 8.03 0.14
N SER A 510 -21.80 8.04 -0.23
CA SER A 510 -22.44 7.01 -1.04
C SER A 510 -22.13 7.18 -2.54
N VAL A 511 -21.92 6.04 -3.22
CA VAL A 511 -21.71 5.91 -4.66
C VAL A 511 -22.59 4.78 -5.18
N PHE A 512 -23.40 5.09 -6.20
CA PHE A 512 -24.26 4.12 -6.87
C PHE A 512 -23.44 3.20 -7.76
N HIS A 513 -23.76 1.89 -7.76
CA HIS A 513 -23.12 0.91 -8.65
C HIS A 513 -24.08 0.36 -9.70
N GLY A 514 -25.35 0.20 -9.39
CA GLY A 514 -26.32 -0.39 -10.30
C GLY A 514 -27.63 -0.80 -9.63
N LEU A 515 -28.62 -1.15 -10.44
CA LEU A 515 -29.85 -1.80 -9.96
C LEU A 515 -29.62 -3.31 -9.82
N ARG A 516 -30.18 -3.92 -8.78
CA ARG A 516 -30.26 -5.37 -8.60
C ARG A 516 -31.59 -5.85 -9.16
N THR A 517 -31.57 -6.30 -10.41
CA THR A 517 -32.76 -6.81 -11.12
C THR A 517 -33.13 -8.24 -10.72
N ASP A 518 -32.28 -8.89 -9.93
CA ASP A 518 -32.47 -10.23 -9.37
C ASP A 518 -33.21 -10.24 -8.02
N LYS A 519 -33.69 -9.08 -7.56
CA LYS A 519 -34.30 -8.86 -6.25
C LYS A 519 -35.71 -8.29 -6.36
#